data_AF-A0A4Q9G480-F1
#
_entry.id   AF-A0A4Q9G480-F1
#
_cell.length_a   1.000
_cell.length_b   1.000
_cell.length_c   1.000
_cell.angle_alpha   90.00
_cell.angle_beta   90.00
_cell.angle_gamma   90.00
#
_symmetry.space_group_name_H-M   'P 1'
#
loop_
_entity.id
_entity.type
_entity.pdbx_description
1 polymer ?
#
loop_
_entity_poly.entity_id
_entity_poly.type
_entity_poly.pdbx_seq_one_letter_code
_entity_poly.pdbx_strand_id
1 'polypeptide(L)'
;MRGCLILSVLALAGCGEHLGWNPNYNFAPTRYGEYRATREAALVTGAESPRTIPVARPFYAPTAAQIAGQNPVPVPPTMSVTPARVVAPAATAPASGAPLQIAPRTMSTGDQPPL
;
A
#
# COMPACT_ATOMS: atom_id res chain seq x y z
N MET A 1 7.46 34.81 34.34
CA MET A 1 8.19 33.58 34.72
C MET A 1 7.43 32.30 34.34
N ARG A 2 6.18 32.08 34.79
CA ARG A 2 5.39 30.88 34.45
C ARG A 2 5.18 30.64 32.95
N GLY A 3 4.94 31.70 32.16
CA GLY A 3 4.76 31.58 30.71
C GLY A 3 6.00 31.07 29.97
N CYS A 4 7.20 31.53 30.35
CA CYS A 4 8.45 31.02 29.79
C CYS A 4 8.63 29.52 30.08
N LEU A 5 8.29 29.08 31.30
CA LEU A 5 8.34 27.66 31.67
C LEU A 5 7.43 26.78 30.81
N ILE A 6 6.20 27.23 30.55
CA ILE A 6 5.25 26.50 29.70
C ILE A 6 5.77 26.40 28.26
N LEU A 7 6.31 27.50 27.72
CA LEU A 7 6.87 27.52 26.36
C LEU A 7 8.09 26.61 26.24
N SER A 8 8.97 26.58 27.24
CA SER A 8 10.13 25.66 27.27
C SER A 8 9.70 24.19 27.29
N VAL A 9 8.67 23.85 28.06
CA VAL A 9 8.13 22.48 28.14
C VAL A 9 7.46 22.06 26.82
N LEU A 10 6.69 22.96 26.19
CA LEU A 10 6.07 22.69 24.89
C LEU A 10 7.13 22.50 23.79
N ALA A 11 8.18 23.33 23.78
CA ALA A 11 9.27 23.21 22.82
C ALA A 11 10.04 21.88 22.96
N LEU A 12 10.27 21.43 24.20
CA LEU A 12 10.87 20.11 24.44
C LEU A 12 9.95 18.96 24.01
N ALA A 13 8.64 19.08 24.23
CA ALA A 13 7.67 18.05 23.85
C ALA A 13 7.54 17.90 22.32
N GLY A 14 7.64 19.00 21.56
CA GLY A 14 7.62 18.98 20.08
C GLY A 14 8.90 18.42 19.44
N CYS A 15 10.04 18.51 20.11
CA CYS A 15 11.31 17.97 19.58
C CYS A 15 11.32 16.44 19.32
N GLY A 16 10.32 15.70 19.80
CA GLY A 16 10.17 14.25 19.59
C GLY A 16 9.08 13.85 18.59
N GLU A 17 8.33 14.78 18.00
CA GLU A 17 7.17 14.44 17.15
C GLU A 17 7.57 13.72 15.85
N HIS A 18 8.80 13.95 15.37
CA HIS A 18 9.34 13.21 14.22
C HIS A 18 9.76 11.77 14.56
N LEU A 19 9.80 11.41 15.86
CA LEU A 19 10.08 10.06 16.37
C LEU A 19 8.81 9.19 16.47
N GLY A 20 7.73 9.55 15.77
CA GLY A 20 6.58 8.67 15.65
C GLY A 20 7.03 7.24 15.30
N TRP A 21 6.52 6.23 16.02
CA TRP A 21 6.83 4.83 15.77
C TRP A 21 6.18 4.39 14.45
N ASN A 22 6.81 4.78 13.35
CA ASN A 22 6.52 4.20 12.05
C ASN A 22 7.69 3.29 11.71
N PRO A 23 7.53 1.96 11.81
CA PRO A 23 8.59 1.02 11.50
C PRO A 23 9.12 1.16 10.07
N ASN A 24 8.33 1.77 9.16
CA ASN A 24 8.77 2.10 7.80
C ASN A 24 9.76 3.26 7.74
N TYR A 25 9.93 4.06 8.81
CA TYR A 25 10.82 5.22 8.86
C TYR A 25 12.15 4.97 9.60
N ASN A 26 12.45 3.71 9.94
CA ASN A 26 13.70 3.30 10.56
C ASN A 26 14.86 3.21 9.54
N PHE A 27 16.08 3.53 9.97
CA PHE A 27 17.36 3.22 9.31
C PHE A 27 17.97 1.94 9.89
N ALA A 28 17.22 0.83 9.81
CA ALA A 28 17.66 -0.46 10.34
C ALA A 28 18.95 -0.94 9.63
N PRO A 29 19.79 -1.78 10.29
CA PRO A 29 21.04 -2.32 9.71
C PRO A 29 20.74 -3.40 8.65
N THR A 30 20.10 -3.00 7.56
CA THR A 30 19.72 -3.82 6.41
C THR A 30 20.19 -3.11 5.15
N ARG A 31 20.35 -3.84 4.03
CA ARG A 31 20.76 -3.20 2.75
C ARG A 31 19.83 -2.05 2.35
N TYR A 32 18.52 -2.19 2.58
CA TYR A 32 17.56 -1.13 2.29
C TYR A 32 17.71 0.06 3.24
N GLY A 33 18.01 -0.19 4.53
CA GLY A 33 18.29 0.86 5.50
C GLY A 33 19.56 1.65 5.18
N GLU A 34 20.63 0.97 4.75
CA GLU A 34 21.86 1.60 4.25
C GLU A 34 21.58 2.47 3.02
N TYR A 35 20.91 1.92 2.00
CA TYR A 35 20.48 2.67 0.81
C TYR A 35 19.72 3.96 1.19
N ARG A 36 18.78 3.84 2.13
CA ARG A 36 18.01 4.99 2.60
C ARG A 36 18.90 6.01 3.31
N ALA A 37 19.75 5.59 4.23
CA ALA A 37 20.64 6.48 4.97
C ALA A 37 21.56 7.26 4.01
N THR A 38 22.16 6.57 3.03
CA THR A 38 23.00 7.19 2.00
C THR A 38 22.21 8.15 1.12
N ARG A 39 20.98 7.80 0.75
CA ARG A 39 20.09 8.68 -0.03
C ARG A 39 19.74 9.96 0.71
N GLU A 40 19.37 9.87 1.99
CA GLU A 40 19.05 11.06 2.80
C GLU A 40 20.29 11.94 2.99
N ALA A 41 21.45 11.34 3.26
CA ALA A 41 22.71 12.09 3.33
C ALA A 41 23.01 12.82 2.02
N ALA A 42 22.81 12.18 0.87
CA ALA A 42 23.01 12.78 -0.45
C ALA A 42 22.03 13.94 -0.71
N LEU A 43 20.77 13.80 -0.32
CA LEU A 43 19.76 14.86 -0.45
C LEU A 43 20.10 16.10 0.38
N VAL A 44 20.63 15.92 1.59
CA VAL A 44 21.00 17.03 2.49
C VAL A 44 22.31 17.70 2.06
N THR A 45 23.26 16.92 1.56
CA THR A 45 24.61 17.43 1.21
C THR A 45 24.73 17.87 -0.25
N GLY A 46 23.73 17.60 -1.09
CA GLY A 46 23.80 17.83 -2.53
C GLY A 46 24.74 16.86 -3.27
N ALA A 47 25.15 15.77 -2.60
CA ALA A 47 25.98 14.73 -3.22
C ALA A 47 25.16 13.85 -4.18
N GLU A 48 25.84 13.04 -4.99
CA GLU A 48 25.15 12.09 -5.87
C GLU A 48 24.41 11.03 -5.06
N SER A 49 23.14 10.83 -5.40
CA SER A 49 22.25 9.90 -4.71
C SER A 49 22.35 8.47 -5.30
N PRO A 50 22.35 7.41 -4.47
CA PRO A 50 22.33 6.03 -4.97
C PRO A 50 21.06 5.78 -5.80
N ARG A 51 21.23 5.18 -6.99
CA ARG A 51 20.12 4.99 -7.95
C ARG A 51 19.45 3.63 -7.87
N THR A 52 20.10 2.65 -7.28
CA THR A 52 19.62 1.26 -7.23
C THR A 52 19.08 0.95 -5.85
N ILE A 53 17.79 0.61 -5.77
CA ILE A 53 17.15 0.19 -4.53
C ILE A 53 17.45 -1.30 -4.31
N PRO A 54 18.06 -1.69 -3.17
CA PRO A 54 18.40 -3.08 -2.89
C PRO A 54 17.19 -3.85 -2.33
N VAL A 55 16.08 -3.82 -3.06
CA VAL A 55 14.91 -4.68 -2.80
C VAL A 55 15.07 -5.99 -3.55
N ALA A 56 14.88 -7.10 -2.83
CA ALA A 56 14.71 -8.40 -3.46
C ALA A 56 13.38 -8.38 -4.21
N ARG A 57 13.44 -8.19 -5.54
CA ARG A 57 12.29 -8.51 -6.39
C ARG A 57 12.13 -10.04 -6.38
N PRO A 58 10.91 -10.59 -6.41
CA PRO A 58 10.76 -12.01 -6.71
C PRO A 58 11.50 -12.31 -8.01
N PHE A 59 12.53 -13.16 -7.93
CA PHE A 59 13.32 -13.55 -9.10
C PHE A 59 12.46 -14.30 -10.14
N TYR A 60 11.32 -14.84 -9.70
CA TYR A 60 10.37 -15.57 -10.52
C TYR A 60 9.02 -14.87 -10.51
N ALA A 61 8.41 -14.79 -11.70
CA ALA A 61 7.01 -14.41 -11.80
C ALA A 61 6.15 -15.49 -11.11
N PRO A 62 5.09 -15.10 -10.39
CA PRO A 62 4.16 -16.06 -9.84
C PRO A 62 3.49 -16.85 -10.98
N THR A 63 3.31 -18.15 -10.78
CA THR A 63 2.56 -19.01 -11.69
C THR A 63 1.08 -18.61 -11.71
N ALA A 64 0.36 -18.96 -12.78
CA ALA A 64 -1.08 -18.73 -12.85
C ALA A 64 -1.84 -19.34 -11.66
N ALA A 65 -1.41 -20.51 -11.18
CA ALA A 65 -1.98 -21.16 -9.99
C ALA A 65 -1.75 -20.36 -8.70
N GLN A 66 -0.58 -19.73 -8.55
CA GLN A 66 -0.29 -18.85 -7.41
C GLN A 66 -1.07 -17.54 -7.46
N ILE A 67 -1.34 -17.03 -8.67
CA ILE A 67 -2.16 -15.82 -8.88
C ILE A 67 -3.63 -16.11 -8.59
N ALA A 68 -4.14 -17.27 -9.02
CA ALA A 68 -5.54 -17.65 -8.83
C ALA A 68 -5.96 -17.71 -7.35
N GLY A 69 -4.99 -17.85 -6.43
CA GLY A 69 -5.26 -17.95 -5.00
C GLY A 69 -5.99 -19.24 -4.64
N GLN A 70 -6.45 -19.34 -3.40
CA GLN A 70 -7.28 -20.46 -2.92
C GLN A 70 -8.75 -20.05 -2.93
N ASN A 71 -9.63 -20.99 -3.27
CA ASN A 71 -11.07 -20.81 -3.11
C ASN A 71 -11.64 -21.98 -2.29
N PRO A 72 -12.17 -21.72 -1.07
CA PRO A 72 -12.28 -20.41 -0.42
C PRO A 72 -10.92 -19.86 0.02
N VAL A 73 -10.77 -18.52 0.03
CA VAL A 73 -9.59 -17.87 0.62
C VAL A 73 -9.64 -18.10 2.13
N PRO A 74 -8.62 -18.73 2.75
CA PRO A 74 -8.61 -18.94 4.18
C PRO A 74 -8.54 -17.59 4.91
N VAL A 75 -9.38 -17.42 5.93
CA VAL A 75 -9.39 -16.22 6.77
C VAL A 75 -8.11 -16.22 7.62
N PRO A 76 -7.26 -15.16 7.55
CA PRO A 76 -6.09 -15.06 8.40
C PRO A 76 -6.48 -15.07 9.89
N PRO A 77 -5.71 -15.72 10.77
CA PRO A 77 -6.02 -15.80 12.20
C PRO A 77 -6.06 -14.41 12.87
N THR A 78 -5.45 -13.40 12.25
CA THR A 78 -5.44 -12.00 12.71
C THR A 78 -6.72 -11.24 12.40
N MET A 79 -7.59 -11.73 11.51
CA MET A 79 -8.79 -10.99 11.12
C MET A 79 -9.97 -11.18 12.08
N SER A 80 -9.87 -12.09 13.07
CA SER A 80 -10.90 -12.32 14.11
C SER A 80 -12.34 -12.37 13.55
N VAL A 81 -12.51 -12.97 12.37
CA VAL A 81 -13.83 -13.15 11.73
C VAL A 81 -14.32 -14.55 12.00
N THR A 82 -15.54 -14.67 12.52
CA THR A 82 -16.23 -15.97 12.63
C THR A 82 -16.51 -16.48 11.21
N PRO A 83 -16.11 -17.71 10.85
CA PRO A 83 -16.34 -18.24 9.51
C PRO A 83 -17.84 -18.34 9.22
N ALA A 84 -18.33 -17.54 8.27
CA ALA A 84 -19.70 -17.64 7.79
C ALA A 84 -19.85 -18.86 6.87
N ARG A 85 -20.90 -19.65 7.08
CA ARG A 85 -21.24 -20.80 6.22
C ARG A 85 -21.66 -20.29 4.85
N VAL A 86 -20.85 -20.53 3.82
CA VAL A 86 -21.24 -20.28 2.43
C VAL A 86 -22.28 -21.31 2.02
N VAL A 87 -23.52 -20.86 1.78
CA VAL A 87 -24.56 -21.66 1.10
C VAL A 87 -24.39 -21.40 -0.39
N ALA A 88 -24.05 -22.44 -1.15
CA ALA A 88 -23.86 -22.30 -2.59
C ALA A 88 -25.18 -21.90 -3.28
N PRO A 89 -25.22 -20.83 -4.09
CA PRO A 89 -26.34 -20.62 -5.01
C PRO A 89 -26.25 -21.65 -6.15
N ALA A 90 -27.41 -22.16 -6.58
CA ALA A 90 -27.50 -23.07 -7.73
C ALA A 90 -26.91 -22.41 -8.98
N ALA A 91 -25.97 -23.10 -9.63
CA ALA A 91 -25.28 -22.60 -10.81
C ALA A 91 -26.21 -22.63 -12.04
N THR A 92 -26.50 -21.47 -12.62
CA THR A 92 -26.86 -21.36 -14.03
C THR A 92 -25.64 -20.81 -14.76
N ALA A 93 -24.97 -21.66 -15.54
CA ALA A 93 -23.83 -21.26 -16.36
C ALA A 93 -24.29 -20.44 -17.58
N PRO A 94 -23.63 -19.33 -17.94
CA PRO A 94 -23.61 -18.85 -19.32
C PRO A 94 -22.36 -19.36 -20.04
N ALA A 95 -22.54 -19.54 -21.35
CA ALA A 95 -21.61 -20.21 -22.25
C ALA A 95 -20.25 -19.49 -22.42
N SER A 96 -19.27 -20.33 -22.75
CA SER A 96 -17.86 -20.05 -23.04
C SER A 96 -17.60 -18.89 -24.01
N GLY A 97 -16.62 -18.02 -23.66
CA GLY A 97 -15.62 -17.59 -24.63
C GLY A 97 -15.72 -16.20 -25.26
N ALA A 98 -16.65 -15.32 -24.89
CA ALA A 98 -16.66 -13.95 -25.41
C ALA A 98 -15.86 -12.98 -24.51
N PRO A 99 -15.03 -12.08 -25.08
CA PRO A 99 -14.31 -11.08 -24.28
C PRO A 99 -15.30 -10.12 -23.61
N LEU A 100 -15.10 -9.87 -22.32
CA LEU A 100 -15.82 -8.84 -21.56
C LEU A 100 -15.46 -7.45 -22.12
N GLN A 101 -16.42 -6.81 -22.80
CA GLN A 101 -16.30 -5.41 -23.18
C GLN A 101 -16.47 -4.52 -21.93
N ILE A 102 -15.38 -3.92 -21.47
CA ILE A 102 -15.41 -2.85 -20.47
C ILE A 102 -15.59 -1.53 -21.23
N ALA A 103 -16.83 -1.14 -21.52
CA ALA A 103 -17.12 0.21 -22.00
C ALA A 103 -17.27 1.16 -20.80
N PRO A 104 -16.71 2.39 -20.85
CA PRO A 104 -17.04 3.43 -19.89
C PRO A 104 -18.55 3.69 -19.91
N ARG A 105 -19.17 3.80 -18.73
CA ARG A 105 -20.60 4.10 -18.59
C ARG A 105 -20.84 5.60 -18.87
N THR A 106 -20.59 6.05 -20.09
CA THR A 106 -20.90 7.42 -20.54
C THR A 106 -21.33 7.40 -21.99
N MET A 107 -22.49 8.03 -22.25
CA MET A 107 -23.23 8.17 -23.52
C MET A 107 -24.25 7.07 -23.79
N SER A 108 -25.27 7.01 -22.93
CA SER A 108 -26.62 6.72 -23.41
C SER A 108 -27.01 7.87 -24.36
N THR A 109 -27.14 7.57 -25.65
CA THR A 109 -27.71 8.46 -26.66
C THR A 109 -29.08 8.94 -26.17
N GLY A 110 -29.22 10.24 -25.84
CA GLY A 110 -30.50 10.77 -25.38
C GLY A 110 -30.53 12.23 -24.95
N ASP A 111 -29.49 12.74 -24.27
CA ASP A 111 -29.53 14.09 -23.68
C ASP A 111 -28.63 15.08 -24.42
N GLN A 112 -29.09 15.57 -25.57
CA GLN A 112 -28.54 16.80 -26.17
C GLN A 112 -29.61 17.89 -26.16
N PRO A 113 -29.46 18.98 -25.37
CA PRO A 113 -30.40 20.08 -25.39
C PRO A 113 -30.23 20.91 -26.68
N PRO A 114 -31.32 21.51 -27.20
CA PRO A 114 -31.28 22.31 -28.41
C PRO A 114 -30.51 23.62 -28.21
N LEU A 115 -29.90 24.08 -29.29
CA LEU A 115 -29.13 25.32 -29.41
C LEU A 115 -29.98 26.58 -29.14
#